data_AF-A0A7K0GP64-F1
#
_entry.id   AF-A0A7K0GP64-F1
#
_cell.length_a   1.000
_cell.length_b   1.000
_cell.length_c   1.000
_cell.angle_alpha   90.00
_cell.angle_beta   90.00
_cell.angle_gamma   90.00
#
_symmetry.space_group_name_H-M   'P 1'
#
loop_
_entity.id
_entity.type
_entity.pdbx_description
1 polymer ?
#
loop_
_entity_poly.entity_id
_entity_poly.type
_entity_poly.pdbx_seq_one_letter_code
_entity_poly.pdbx_strand_id
1 'polypeptide(L)'
;CRCRPDHINPAGIIVDLKSTLDASPAAFAKSCANFRYHVQDAFYSEGYYQAAGTWPRGFVFIAVEKTAPYAVACYTLDDVAKDKGRELYQQDLQTLQAAQAANEWPAYSDQIETLTLPAWALR
;
A
#
# COMPACT_ATOMS: atom_id res chain seq x y z
N CYS A 1 -3.49 -16.26 -1.10
CA CYS A 1 -3.61 -14.89 -1.66
C CYS A 1 -2.98 -14.88 -3.07
N ARG A 2 -3.16 -13.80 -3.84
CA ARG A 2 -2.46 -13.58 -5.11
C ARG A 2 -1.77 -12.21 -5.07
N CYS A 3 -0.48 -12.17 -5.36
CA CYS A 3 0.28 -10.95 -5.60
C CYS A 3 1.18 -11.16 -6.84
N ARG A 4 1.56 -10.07 -7.51
CA ARG A 4 2.55 -10.08 -8.58
C ARG A 4 3.45 -8.86 -8.41
N PRO A 5 4.59 -9.01 -7.71
CA PRO A 5 5.59 -7.94 -7.65
C PRO A 5 6.06 -7.54 -9.05
N ASP A 6 6.43 -6.27 -9.23
CA ASP A 6 6.96 -5.79 -10.51
C ASP A 6 8.29 -6.47 -10.82
N HIS A 7 9.14 -6.63 -9.79
CA HIS A 7 10.37 -7.38 -9.88
C HIS A 7 10.75 -8.00 -8.53
N ILE A 8 11.44 -9.14 -8.58
CA ILE A 8 12.15 -9.72 -7.46
C ILE A 8 13.58 -9.93 -7.93
N ASN A 9 14.54 -9.29 -7.28
CA ASN A 9 15.93 -9.42 -7.70
C ASN A 9 16.52 -10.78 -7.25
N PRO A 10 17.69 -11.20 -7.79
CA PRO A 10 18.32 -12.47 -7.40
C PRO A 10 18.68 -12.60 -5.91
N ALA A 11 18.74 -11.48 -5.18
CA ALA A 11 19.00 -11.48 -3.74
C ALA A 11 17.72 -11.70 -2.90
N GLY A 12 16.54 -11.79 -3.52
CA GLY A 12 15.26 -11.93 -2.81
C GLY A 12 14.74 -10.61 -2.22
N ILE A 13 15.07 -9.48 -2.85
CA ILE A 13 14.47 -8.17 -2.56
C ILE A 13 13.29 -7.97 -3.51
N ILE A 14 12.14 -7.64 -2.95
CA ILE A 14 10.95 -7.28 -3.71
C ILE A 14 11.07 -5.82 -4.13
N VAL A 15 10.82 -5.53 -5.41
CA VAL A 15 10.88 -4.18 -5.97
C VAL A 15 9.54 -3.84 -6.59
N ASP A 16 9.06 -2.65 -6.30
CA ASP A 16 7.81 -2.10 -6.81
C ASP A 16 8.05 -0.68 -7.36
N LEU A 17 7.66 -0.46 -8.61
CA LEU A 17 7.88 0.80 -9.34
C LEU A 17 6.65 1.68 -9.22
N LYS A 18 6.83 2.90 -8.72
CA LYS A 18 5.77 3.89 -8.59
C LYS A 18 6.12 5.17 -9.34
N SER A 19 5.23 5.61 -10.23
CA SER A 19 5.26 6.99 -10.71
C SER A 19 4.62 7.93 -9.67
N THR A 20 5.24 9.07 -9.38
CA THR A 20 4.76 10.07 -8.41
C THR A 20 4.83 11.49 -8.98
N LEU A 21 4.15 12.45 -8.35
CA LEU A 21 4.32 13.87 -8.67
C LEU A 21 5.52 14.48 -7.95
N ASP A 22 5.85 13.95 -6.78
CA ASP A 22 6.92 14.43 -5.91
C ASP A 22 7.56 13.20 -5.26
N ALA A 23 8.84 12.97 -5.57
CA ALA A 23 9.61 11.86 -5.04
C ALA A 23 10.37 12.21 -3.76
N SER A 24 10.22 13.42 -3.21
CA SER A 24 10.84 13.78 -1.94
C SER A 24 10.37 12.87 -0.80
N PRO A 25 11.20 12.65 0.25
CA PRO A 25 10.86 11.72 1.32
C PRO A 25 9.52 12.01 1.99
N ALA A 26 9.22 13.28 2.26
CA ALA A 26 7.98 13.68 2.94
C ALA A 26 6.74 13.46 2.06
N ALA A 27 6.80 13.83 0.78
CA ALA A 27 5.69 13.66 -0.14
C ALA A 27 5.43 12.19 -0.49
N PHE A 28 6.50 11.41 -0.68
CA PHE A 28 6.36 9.99 -0.97
C PHE A 28 5.88 9.21 0.25
N ALA A 29 6.34 9.54 1.47
CA ALA A 29 5.78 8.96 2.71
C ALA A 29 4.27 9.22 2.84
N LYS A 30 3.80 10.44 2.52
CA LYS A 30 2.37 10.76 2.46
C LYS A 30 1.65 9.92 1.40
N SER A 31 2.26 9.71 0.25
CA SER A 31 1.73 8.81 -0.80
C SER A 31 1.63 7.37 -0.31
N CYS A 32 2.64 6.87 0.42
CA CYS A 32 2.61 5.53 1.03
C CYS A 32 1.45 5.35 2.00
N ALA A 33 1.12 6.40 2.78
CA ALA A 33 -0.04 6.39 3.67
C ALA A 33 -1.36 6.43 2.87
N ASN A 34 -1.52 7.41 1.98
CA ASN A 34 -2.74 7.64 1.21
C ASN A 34 -3.12 6.45 0.32
N PHE A 35 -2.13 5.83 -0.32
CA PHE A 35 -2.34 4.71 -1.25
C PHE A 35 -2.09 3.35 -0.62
N ARG A 36 -1.93 3.30 0.71
CA ARG A 36 -1.74 2.06 1.47
C ARG A 36 -0.55 1.20 0.98
N TYR A 37 0.57 1.81 0.59
CA TYR A 37 1.75 1.04 0.14
C TYR A 37 2.38 0.19 1.26
N HIS A 38 2.21 0.59 2.52
CA HIS A 38 2.57 -0.22 3.68
C HIS A 38 1.78 -1.54 3.77
N VAL A 39 0.50 -1.52 3.37
CA VAL A 39 -0.33 -2.74 3.22
C VAL A 39 0.18 -3.60 2.07
N GLN A 40 0.54 -2.97 0.93
CA GLN A 40 1.13 -3.69 -0.21
C GLN A 40 2.43 -4.41 0.18
N ASP A 41 3.35 -3.72 0.84
CA ASP A 41 4.61 -4.30 1.33
C ASP A 41 4.35 -5.52 2.22
N ALA A 42 3.54 -5.36 3.26
CA ALA A 42 3.24 -6.43 4.20
C ALA A 42 2.59 -7.65 3.50
N PHE A 43 1.60 -7.41 2.63
CA PHE A 43 0.89 -8.46 1.92
C PHE A 43 1.77 -9.21 0.92
N TYR A 44 2.63 -8.49 0.18
CA TYR A 44 3.54 -9.09 -0.79
C TYR A 44 4.67 -9.84 -0.09
N SER A 45 5.17 -9.32 1.03
CA SER A 45 6.20 -9.99 1.83
C SER A 45 5.69 -11.30 2.41
N GLU A 46 4.45 -11.34 2.89
CA GLU A 46 3.80 -12.58 3.32
C GLU A 46 3.61 -13.54 2.14
N GLY A 47 3.08 -13.05 1.01
CA GLY A 47 2.91 -13.86 -0.19
C GLY A 47 4.23 -14.47 -0.69
N TYR A 48 5.33 -13.71 -0.62
CA TYR A 48 6.67 -14.19 -0.91
C TYR A 48 7.10 -15.30 0.05
N TYR A 49 6.92 -15.09 1.36
CA TYR A 49 7.24 -16.11 2.37
C TYR A 49 6.48 -17.42 2.13
N GLN A 50 5.18 -17.34 1.86
CA GLN A 50 4.34 -18.52 1.59
C GLN A 50 4.78 -19.26 0.32
N ALA A 51 5.29 -18.56 -0.69
CA ALA A 51 5.72 -19.16 -1.95
C ALA A 51 7.18 -19.69 -1.93
N ALA A 52 8.09 -18.98 -1.25
CA ALA A 52 9.52 -19.25 -1.26
C ALA A 52 10.03 -19.94 0.02
N GLY A 53 9.21 -20.06 1.06
CA GLY A 53 9.56 -20.63 2.37
C GLY A 53 10.51 -19.77 3.21
N THR A 54 10.82 -18.55 2.77
CA THR A 54 11.73 -17.61 3.44
C THR A 54 11.24 -16.17 3.27
N TRP A 55 11.51 -15.30 4.24
CA TRP A 55 11.14 -13.89 4.14
C TRP A 55 11.98 -13.18 3.08
N PRO A 56 11.43 -12.19 2.35
CA PRO A 56 12.23 -11.37 1.46
C PRO A 56 13.24 -10.57 2.28
N ARG A 57 14.40 -10.29 1.68
CA ARG A 57 15.45 -9.51 2.34
C ARG A 57 15.10 -8.02 2.49
N GLY A 58 14.07 -7.57 1.78
CA GLY A 58 13.57 -6.21 1.83
C GLY A 58 12.47 -5.99 0.81
N PHE A 59 11.79 -4.87 0.95
CA PHE A 59 10.80 -4.35 0.01
C PHE A 59 11.19 -2.92 -0.34
N VAL A 60 11.47 -2.67 -1.62
CA VAL A 60 11.95 -1.36 -2.10
C VAL A 60 10.95 -0.77 -3.08
N PHE A 61 10.50 0.44 -2.77
CA PHE A 61 9.77 1.28 -3.71
C PHE A 61 10.77 2.10 -4.52
N ILE A 62 10.63 2.09 -5.85
CA ILE A 62 11.30 3.03 -6.75
C ILE A 62 10.28 4.10 -7.12
N ALA A 63 10.43 5.30 -6.58
CA ALA A 63 9.59 6.45 -6.87
C ALA A 63 10.19 7.26 -8.02
N VAL A 64 9.46 7.41 -9.12
CA VAL A 64 9.87 8.17 -10.31
C VAL A 64 8.91 9.33 -10.54
N GLU A 65 9.42 10.56 -10.58
CA GLU A 65 8.57 11.71 -10.86
C GLU A 65 8.04 11.70 -12.29
N LYS A 66 6.79 12.13 -12.48
CA LYS A 66 6.10 12.15 -13.77
C LYS A 66 6.53 13.30 -14.68
N THR A 67 7.26 14.28 -14.17
CA THR A 67 7.65 15.51 -14.88
C THR A 67 9.14 15.75 -14.74
N ALA A 68 9.74 16.45 -15.71
CA ALA A 68 11.16 16.81 -15.67
C ALA A 68 11.52 17.49 -14.34
N PRO A 69 12.67 17.13 -13.70
CA PRO A 69 13.77 16.33 -14.24
C PRO A 69 13.58 14.80 -14.14
N TYR A 70 12.38 14.32 -13.84
CA TYR A 70 12.06 12.89 -13.63
C TYR A 70 12.89 12.29 -12.51
N ALA A 71 12.99 13.02 -11.39
CA ALA A 71 13.82 12.59 -10.27
C ALA A 71 13.39 11.20 -9.77
N VAL A 72 14.38 10.43 -9.32
CA VAL A 72 14.19 9.06 -8.83
C VAL A 72 14.70 8.97 -7.41
N ALA A 73 13.93 8.32 -6.55
CA ALA A 73 14.35 7.96 -5.20
C ALA A 73 13.89 6.55 -4.84
N CYS A 74 14.70 5.85 -4.04
CA CYS A 74 14.40 4.50 -3.56
C CYS A 74 14.11 4.55 -2.07
N TYR A 75 13.04 3.87 -1.65
CA TYR A 75 12.58 3.90 -0.26
C TYR A 75 12.22 2.51 0.25
N THR A 76 12.46 2.30 1.54
CA THR A 76 11.89 1.21 2.34
C THR A 76 10.99 1.81 3.40
N LEU A 77 9.98 1.07 3.83
CA LEU A 77 9.20 1.41 5.03
C LEU A 77 9.86 0.78 6.26
N ASP A 78 9.66 1.41 7.41
CA ASP A 78 10.11 0.86 8.69
C ASP A 78 9.18 -0.28 9.16
N ASP A 79 9.63 -1.00 10.19
CA ASP A 79 8.88 -2.13 10.74
C ASP A 79 7.53 -1.69 11.32
N VAL A 80 7.44 -0.49 11.89
CA VAL A 80 6.19 0.04 12.45
C VAL A 80 5.13 0.24 11.36
N ALA A 81 5.49 0.84 10.24
CA ALA A 81 4.59 1.00 9.10
C ALA A 81 4.21 -0.35 8.49
N LYS A 82 5.16 -1.28 8.38
CA LYS A 82 4.92 -2.62 7.83
C LYS A 82 4.00 -3.46 8.72
N ASP A 83 4.19 -3.42 10.03
CA ASP A 83 3.31 -4.08 10.99
C ASP A 83 1.90 -3.50 10.97
N LYS A 84 1.78 -2.16 10.84
CA LYS A 84 0.46 -1.55 10.63
C LYS A 84 -0.18 -2.03 9.32
N GLY A 85 0.61 -2.15 8.26
CA GLY A 85 0.16 -2.72 6.99
C GLY A 85 -0.35 -4.14 7.13
N ARG A 86 0.31 -4.94 7.98
CA ARG A 86 -0.08 -6.31 8.31
C ARG A 86 -1.43 -6.39 9.00
N GLU A 87 -1.60 -5.61 10.06
CA GLU A 87 -2.85 -5.51 10.80
C GLU A 87 -4.01 -5.14 9.86
N LEU A 88 -3.80 -4.12 9.03
CA LEU A 88 -4.83 -3.61 8.13
C LEU A 88 -5.23 -4.61 7.04
N TYR A 89 -4.28 -5.31 6.40
CA TYR A 89 -4.68 -6.30 5.38
C TYR A 89 -5.38 -7.50 6.00
N GLN A 90 -5.04 -7.88 7.24
CA GLN A 90 -5.74 -8.96 7.94
C GLN A 90 -7.19 -8.57 8.25
N GLN A 91 -7.42 -7.33 8.67
CA GLN A 91 -8.78 -6.77 8.84
C GLN A 91 -9.54 -6.72 7.50
N ASP A 92 -8.87 -6.34 6.40
CA ASP A 92 -9.47 -6.35 5.06
C ASP A 92 -9.90 -7.78 4.66
N LEU A 93 -9.07 -8.80 4.94
CA LEU A 93 -9.38 -10.20 4.65
C LEU A 93 -10.55 -10.73 5.50
N GLN A 94 -10.64 -10.33 6.78
CA GLN A 94 -11.77 -10.67 7.64
C GLN A 94 -13.07 -10.04 7.12
N THR A 95 -13.01 -8.77 6.72
CA THR A 95 -14.14 -8.05 6.11
C THR A 95 -14.59 -8.74 4.82
N LEU A 96 -13.65 -9.09 3.94
CA LEU A 96 -13.92 -9.82 2.71
C LEU A 96 -14.57 -11.18 2.98
N GLN A 97 -14.06 -11.93 3.96
CA GLN A 97 -14.61 -13.23 4.34
C GLN A 97 -16.05 -13.11 4.85
N ALA A 98 -16.33 -12.13 5.71
CA ALA A 98 -17.68 -11.90 6.25
C ALA A 98 -18.67 -11.52 5.13
N ALA A 99 -18.28 -10.61 4.24
CA ALA A 99 -19.08 -10.19 3.10
C ALA A 99 -19.41 -11.37 2.16
N GLN A 100 -18.41 -12.19 1.86
CA GLN A 100 -18.59 -13.40 1.05
C GLN A 100 -19.51 -14.43 1.72
N ALA A 101 -19.38 -14.64 3.03
CA ALA A 101 -20.18 -15.61 3.78
C ALA A 101 -21.65 -15.19 3.89
N ALA A 102 -21.92 -13.90 4.09
CA ALA A 102 -23.28 -13.34 4.13
C ALA A 102 -23.88 -13.12 2.73
N ASN A 103 -23.04 -13.11 1.68
CA ASN A 103 -23.39 -12.60 0.35
C ASN A 103 -23.95 -11.16 0.40
N GLU A 104 -23.38 -10.35 1.29
CA GLU A 104 -23.72 -8.95 1.50
C GLU A 104 -22.46 -8.11 1.37
N TRP A 105 -22.55 -6.98 0.67
CA TRP A 105 -21.41 -6.13 0.36
C TRP A 105 -21.67 -4.71 0.88
N PRO A 106 -21.40 -4.45 2.18
CA PRO A 106 -21.65 -3.14 2.78
C PRO A 106 -20.96 -2.03 1.98
N ALA A 107 -21.73 -1.02 1.61
CA ALA A 107 -21.28 0.13 0.82
C ALA A 107 -21.60 1.43 1.56
N TYR A 108 -21.69 2.53 0.82
CA TYR A 108 -22.23 3.78 1.35
C TYR A 108 -23.72 3.65 1.66
N SER A 109 -24.24 4.61 2.42
CA SER A 109 -25.67 4.76 2.68
C SER A 109 -26.47 4.83 1.37
N ASP A 110 -27.71 4.36 1.42
CA ASP A 110 -28.70 4.49 0.35
C ASP A 110 -29.42 5.86 0.39
N GLN A 111 -29.09 6.70 1.37
CA GLN A 111 -29.66 8.03 1.56
C GLN A 111 -28.77 9.14 0.98
N ILE A 112 -29.40 10.26 0.62
CA ILE A 112 -28.69 11.50 0.33
C ILE A 112 -28.12 12.05 1.64
N GLU A 113 -26.79 12.10 1.74
CA GLU A 113 -26.09 12.66 2.90
C GLU A 113 -25.64 14.10 2.64
N THR A 114 -25.84 14.98 3.62
CA THR A 114 -25.27 16.33 3.60
C THR A 114 -23.81 16.28 4.03
N LEU A 115 -22.91 16.78 3.18
CA LEU A 115 -21.48 16.88 3.48
C LEU A 115 -21.12 18.27 4.01
N THR A 116 -20.19 18.30 4.97
CA THR A 116 -19.55 19.54 5.43
C THR A 116 -18.16 19.65 4.81
N LEU A 117 -17.81 20.85 4.35
CA LEU A 117 -16.46 21.11 3.84
C LEU A 117 -15.41 20.88 4.93
N PRO A 118 -14.22 20.35 4.59
CA PRO A 118 -13.16 20.16 5.58
C PRO A 118 -12.71 21.51 6.15
N ALA A 119 -12.23 21.50 7.40
CA ALA A 119 -11.93 22.72 8.15
C ALA A 119 -10.96 23.71 7.46
N TRP A 120 -10.10 23.24 6.56
CA TRP A 120 -9.19 24.11 5.80
C TRP A 120 -9.87 24.88 4.67
N ALA A 121 -11.02 24.41 4.16
CA ALA A 121 -11.79 25.04 3.08
C ALA A 121 -12.83 26.05 3.60
N LEU A 122 -13.10 26.05 4.90
CA LEU A 122 -14.00 26.97 5.59
C LEU A 122 -13.26 28.13 6.27
N ARG A 123 -11.95 28.24 6.07
CA ARG A 123 -11.09 29.30 6.61
C ARG A 123 -10.84 30.38 5.58
#